data_AF-A0A950VFX8-F1
#
_entry.id   AF-A0A950VFX8-F1
#
_cell.length_a   1.000
_cell.length_b   1.000
_cell.length_c   1.000
_cell.angle_alpha   90.00
_cell.angle_beta   90.00
_cell.angle_gamma   90.00
#
_symmetry.space_group_name_H-M   'P 1'
#
loop_
_entity.id
_entity.type
_entity.pdbx_description
1 polymer ?
#
loop_
_entity_poly.entity_id
_entity_poly.type
_entity_poly.pdbx_seq_one_letter_code
_entity_poly.pdbx_strand_id
1 'polypeptide(L)'
;MSDAGTLRILGISGSLRRGSYNSAALRAAQELAPRDMRIDSADIASIPLYNEDVKQQVFPPPVEELRRRVKEADGVLLATPE
;
A
#
# COMPACT_ATOMS: atom_id res chain seq x y z
N MET A 1 -3.51 28.53 -10.27
CA MET A 1 -3.03 27.52 -9.29
C MET A 1 -4.20 26.57 -9.12
N SER A 2 -4.10 25.40 -9.74
CA SER A 2 -5.23 24.46 -9.86
C SER A 2 -5.61 23.89 -8.51
N ASP A 3 -6.91 23.87 -8.26
CA ASP A 3 -7.62 23.34 -7.10
C ASP A 3 -7.62 21.79 -7.13
N ALA A 4 -6.43 21.18 -7.06
CA ALA A 4 -6.28 19.72 -7.00
C ALA A 4 -6.19 19.31 -5.53
N GLY A 5 -7.16 18.54 -5.04
CA GLY A 5 -7.14 17.99 -3.69
C GLY A 5 -5.86 17.19 -3.41
N THR A 6 -5.54 16.99 -2.13
CA THR A 6 -4.36 16.22 -1.69
C THR A 6 -4.30 14.85 -2.37
N LEU A 7 -3.21 14.57 -3.09
CA LEU A 7 -2.94 13.27 -3.72
C LEU A 7 -2.81 12.18 -2.66
N ARG A 8 -3.54 11.09 -2.83
CA ARG A 8 -3.52 9.92 -1.95
C ARG A 8 -2.69 8.81 -2.55
N ILE A 9 -1.54 8.52 -1.96
CA ILE A 9 -0.65 7.45 -2.38
C ILE A 9 -0.74 6.27 -1.41
N LEU A 10 -0.89 5.06 -1.93
CA LEU A 10 -0.81 3.84 -1.14
C LEU A 10 0.60 3.27 -1.17
N GLY A 11 1.26 3.26 -0.02
CA GLY A 11 2.57 2.65 0.16
C GLY A 11 2.48 1.16 0.53
N ILE A 12 3.27 0.31 -0.12
CA ILE A 12 3.37 -1.12 0.20
C ILE A 12 4.84 -1.50 0.36
N SER A 13 5.19 -2.11 1.49
CA SER A 13 6.50 -2.69 1.71
C SER A 13 6.50 -4.18 1.39
N GLY A 14 7.39 -4.62 0.50
CA GLY A 14 7.55 -6.03 0.12
C GLY A 14 8.27 -6.90 1.15
N SER A 15 8.40 -6.46 2.41
CA SER A 15 9.09 -7.21 3.45
C SER A 15 8.35 -7.12 4.79
N LEU A 16 8.13 -8.28 5.40
CA LEU A 16 7.39 -8.43 6.67
C LEU A 16 8.28 -8.40 7.92
N ARG A 17 9.62 -8.43 7.76
CA ARG A 17 10.51 -8.45 8.92
C ARG A 17 10.46 -7.11 9.65
N ARG A 18 10.42 -7.15 10.98
CA ARG A 18 10.37 -5.96 11.86
C ARG A 18 11.43 -4.88 11.53
N GLY A 19 12.64 -5.29 11.15
CA GLY A 19 13.75 -4.37 10.82
C GLY A 19 13.88 -4.01 9.33
N SER A 20 12.83 -4.16 8.53
CA SER A 20 12.86 -3.96 7.07
C SER A 20 13.35 -2.56 6.68
N TYR A 21 14.40 -2.49 5.86
CA TYR A 21 14.86 -1.25 5.25
C TYR A 21 13.83 -0.69 4.28
N ASN A 22 13.07 -1.53 3.60
CA ASN A 22 12.00 -1.10 2.71
C ASN A 22 10.85 -0.43 3.48
N SER A 23 10.53 -0.93 4.67
CA SER A 23 9.54 -0.27 5.54
C SER A 23 10.08 1.04 6.10
N ALA A 24 11.39 1.11 6.37
CA ALA A 24 12.05 2.37 6.76
C ALA A 24 12.06 3.40 5.63
N ALA A 25 12.37 3.00 4.40
CA ALA A 25 12.31 3.85 3.22
C ALA A 25 10.88 4.37 2.98
N LEU A 26 9.87 3.51 3.15
CA LEU A 26 8.48 3.94 3.02
C LEU A 26 8.09 4.99 4.09
N ARG A 27 8.53 4.83 5.34
CA ARG A 27 8.33 5.85 6.39
C ARG A 27 9.04 7.17 6.05
N ALA A 28 10.27 7.12 5.55
CA ALA A 28 10.98 8.31 5.10
C ALA A 28 10.24 9.02 3.96
N ALA A 29 9.66 8.26 3.02
CA ALA A 29 8.84 8.84 1.95
C ALA A 29 7.59 9.56 2.49
N GLN A 30 6.96 9.02 3.55
CA GLN A 30 5.83 9.67 4.22
C GLN A 30 6.22 11.01 4.86
N GLU A 31 7.38 11.05 5.52
CA GLU A 31 7.90 12.26 6.16
C GLU A 31 8.32 13.34 5.15
N LEU A 32 8.78 12.92 3.97
CA LEU A 32 9.22 13.80 2.88
C LEU A 32 8.10 14.18 1.90
N ALA A 33 6.87 13.69 2.11
CA ALA A 33 5.75 13.97 1.22
C ALA A 33 5.48 15.49 1.15
N PRO A 34 5.29 16.06 -0.05
CA PRO A 34 4.93 17.46 -0.18
C PRO A 34 3.54 17.72 0.40
N ARG A 35 3.20 19.00 0.66
CA ARG A 35 1.96 19.38 1.37
C ARG A 35 0.68 18.94 0.66
N ASP A 36 0.73 18.78 -0.65
CA ASP A 36 -0.35 18.35 -1.52
C ASP A 36 -0.36 16.84 -1.77
N MET A 37 0.39 16.06 -0.98
CA MET A 37 0.44 14.60 -1.06
C MET A 37 0.39 13.96 0.33
N ARG A 38 -0.31 12.84 0.42
CA ARG A 38 -0.33 11.97 1.59
C ARG A 38 0.00 10.54 1.17
N ILE A 39 0.93 9.90 1.87
CA ILE A 39 1.26 8.49 1.67
C ILE A 39 0.78 7.69 2.89
N ASP A 40 -0.16 6.77 2.70
CA ASP A 40 -0.59 5.85 3.76
C ASP A 40 -0.07 4.44 3.46
N SER A 41 0.39 3.69 4.47
CA SER A 41 0.91 2.34 4.27
C SER A 41 -0.19 1.27 4.35
N ALA A 42 -0.11 0.23 3.52
CA ALA A 42 -0.85 -1.00 3.68
C ALA A 42 0.02 -2.11 4.28
N ASP A 43 -0.56 -2.87 5.20
CA ASP A 43 0.04 -4.10 5.72
C ASP A 43 -0.37 -5.27 4.82
N ILE A 44 0.62 -6.05 4.40
CA ILE A 44 0.43 -7.25 3.56
C ILE A 44 0.64 -8.55 4.35
N ALA A 45 0.95 -8.48 5.65
CA ALA A 45 1.21 -9.66 6.49
C ALA A 45 0.01 -10.62 6.58
N SER A 46 -1.21 -10.09 6.51
CA SER A 46 -2.46 -10.85 6.55
C SER A 46 -2.97 -11.27 5.18
N ILE A 47 -2.27 -10.93 4.09
CA ILE A 47 -2.69 -11.31 2.74
C ILE A 47 -2.34 -12.79 2.53
N PRO A 48 -3.34 -13.67 2.31
CA PRO A 48 -3.05 -15.07 2.06
C PRO A 48 -2.34 -15.24 0.71
N LEU A 49 -1.62 -16.36 0.57
CA LEU A 49 -1.13 -16.77 -0.73
C LEU A 49 -2.29 -16.96 -1.70
N TYR A 50 -2.01 -16.68 -2.97
CA TYR A 50 -3.00 -16.83 -4.03
C TYR A 50 -3.53 -18.26 -4.09
N ASN A 51 -4.85 -18.38 -4.22
CA ASN A 51 -5.54 -19.63 -4.49
C ASN A 51 -6.77 -19.33 -5.38
N GLU A 52 -6.81 -19.90 -6.59
CA GLU A 52 -7.90 -19.70 -7.55
C GLU A 52 -9.23 -20.20 -7.02
N ASP A 53 -9.25 -21.35 -6.33
CA ASP A 53 -10.48 -21.95 -5.78
C ASP A 53 -11.10 -21.05 -4.71
N VAL A 54 -10.27 -20.38 -3.90
CA VAL A 54 -10.72 -19.39 -2.92
C VAL A 54 -11.27 -18.16 -3.64
N LYS A 55 -10.52 -17.63 -4.62
CA LYS A 55 -10.89 -16.42 -5.37
C LYS A 55 -12.22 -16.56 -6.11
N GLN A 56 -12.53 -17.75 -6.65
CA GLN A 56 -13.79 -18.00 -7.35
C GLN A 56 -15.01 -17.94 -6.42
N GLN A 57 -14.81 -18.15 -5.12
CA GLN A 57 -15.87 -18.11 -4.12
C GLN A 57 -16.03 -16.71 -3.54
N VAL A 58 -14.96 -16.17 -2.95
CA VAL A 58 -14.96 -14.86 -2.27
C VAL A 58 -13.53 -14.35 -2.11
N PHE A 59 -13.34 -13.03 -2.16
CA PHE A 59 -12.06 -12.45 -1.80
C PHE A 59 -11.92 -12.45 -0.27
N PRO A 60 -10.80 -12.94 0.30
CA PRO A 60 -10.56 -12.82 1.73
C PRO A 60 -10.62 -11.35 2.17
N PRO A 61 -11.19 -11.01 3.35
CA PRO A 61 -11.32 -9.63 3.81
C PRO A 61 -10.06 -8.76 3.70
N PRO A 62 -8.84 -9.22 4.06
CA PRO A 62 -7.64 -8.40 3.88
C PRO A 62 -7.31 -8.12 2.41
N VAL A 63 -7.66 -9.04 1.49
CA VAL A 63 -7.50 -8.83 0.05
C VAL A 63 -8.52 -7.81 -0.46
N GLU A 64 -9.78 -7.87 -0.03
CA GLU A 64 -10.79 -6.88 -0.39
C GLU A 64 -10.41 -5.48 0.08
N GLU A 65 -9.93 -5.35 1.32
CA GLU A 65 -9.49 -4.08 1.87
C GLU A 65 -8.30 -3.52 1.09
N LEU A 66 -7.29 -4.34 0.78
CA LEU A 66 -6.17 -3.91 -0.05
C LEU A 66 -6.63 -3.46 -1.44
N ARG A 67 -7.54 -4.20 -2.08
CA ARG A 67 -8.12 -3.84 -3.39
C ARG A 67 -8.88 -2.52 -3.34
N ARG A 68 -9.67 -2.30 -2.29
CA ARG A 68 -10.40 -1.04 -2.07
C ARG A 68 -9.41 0.11 -1.94
N ARG A 69 -8.40 -0.02 -1.09
CA ARG A 69 -7.37 1.02 -0.88
C ARG A 69 -6.58 1.34 -2.14
N VAL A 70 -6.22 0.33 -2.95
CA VAL A 70 -5.56 0.53 -4.25
C VAL A 70 -6.48 1.31 -5.20
N LYS A 71 -7.77 0.94 -5.27
CA LYS A 71 -8.75 1.59 -6.18
C LYS A 71 -9.02 3.05 -5.82
N GLU A 72 -8.97 3.40 -4.53
CA GLU A 72 -9.19 4.77 -4.06
C GLU A 72 -7.90 5.61 -4.00
N ALA A 73 -6.73 5.03 -4.29
CA ALA A 73 -5.48 5.76 -4.32
C ALA A 73 -5.26 6.38 -5.71
N ASP A 74 -4.68 7.57 -5.74
CA ASP A 74 -4.24 8.23 -6.98
C ASP A 74 -2.94 7.61 -7.51
N GLY A 75 -2.19 6.91 -6.65
CA GLY A 75 -0.97 6.19 -7.01
C GLY A 75 -0.55 5.15 -5.97
N VAL A 76 0.37 4.28 -6.37
CA VAL A 76 0.93 3.22 -5.52
C VAL A 76 2.45 3.36 -5.49
N LEU A 77 3.02 3.32 -4.28
CA LEU A 77 4.47 3.30 -4.05
C LEU A 77 4.88 1.93 -3.51
N LEU A 78 5.65 1.18 -4.31
CA LEU A 78 6.17 -0.12 -3.92
C LEU A 78 7.63 0.00 -3.46
N ALA A 79 7.91 -0.36 -2.21
CA ALA A 79 9.25 -0.51 -1.68
C ALA A 79 9.54 -2.00 -1.44
N THR A 80 10.27 -2.63 -2.36
CA THR A 80 10.50 -4.08 -2.35
C THR A 80 12.00 -4.41 -2.24
N PRO A 81 12.39 -5.46 -1.49
CA PRO A 81 13.73 -6.03 -1.63
C PRO A 81 13.89 -6.68 -3.01
N GLU A 82 15.13 -7.07 -3.34
CA GLU A 82 15.49 -7.94 -4.46
C GLU A 82 15.57 -9.40 -3.99
#